data_AF-A0AAJ0DV22-F1
#
_entry.id   AF-A0AAJ0DV22-F1
#
_cell.length_a   1.000
_cell.length_b   1.000
_cell.length_c   1.000
_cell.angle_alpha   90.00
_cell.angle_beta   90.00
_cell.angle_gamma   90.00
#
_symmetry.space_group_name_H-M   'P 1'
#
loop_
_entity.id
_entity.type
_entity.pdbx_description
1 polymer ?
#
loop_
_entity_poly.entity_id
_entity_poly.type
_entity_poly.pdbx_seq_one_letter_code
_entity_poly.pdbx_strand_id
1 'polypeptide(L)' 'MALPDLQLFKVGIEMTFATNHVGHFPLTYHILPKIIKAVEISPIPTKDINISSSGHQVSPVQF' A
#
# COMPACT_ATOMS: atom_id res chain seq x y z
N MET A 1 1.42 9.19 -8.51
CA MET A 1 0.32 9.81 -9.28
C MET A 1 0.20 11.24 -8.79
N ALA A 2 0.16 12.24 -9.67
CA ALA A 2 -0.08 13.63 -9.29
C ALA A 2 -1.42 14.03 -9.86
N LEU A 3 -2.43 14.19 -9.00
CA LEU A 3 -3.74 14.65 -9.39
C LEU A 3 -3.72 16.18 -9.52
N PRO A 4 -4.40 16.75 -10.53
CA PRO A 4 -4.39 18.21 -10.75
C PRO A 4 -5.10 18.98 -9.64
N ASP A 5 -6.13 18.38 -9.05
CA ASP A 5 -6.95 18.96 -7.99
C ASP A 5 -6.87 18.11 -6.72
N LEU A 6 -7.04 18.75 -5.55
CA LEU A 6 -7.19 18.03 -4.28
C LEU A 6 -8.43 17.13 -4.32
N GLN A 7 -8.21 15.83 -4.25
CA GLN A 7 -9.27 14.84 -4.12
C GLN A 7 -9.16 14.14 -2.79
N LEU A 8 -10.30 13.90 -2.14
CA LEU A 8 -10.37 13.19 -0.86
C LEU A 8 -11.00 11.82 -1.04
N PHE A 9 -10.43 10.82 -0.40
CA PHE A 9 -11.04 9.52 -0.22
C PHE A 9 -12.23 9.62 0.76
N LYS A 10 -13.11 8.61 0.77
CA LYS A 10 -14.33 8.59 1.60
C LYS A 10 -14.08 8.84 3.10
N VAL A 11 -12.87 8.53 3.58
CA VAL A 11 -12.46 8.67 4.99
C VAL A 11 -11.71 9.99 5.28
N GLY A 12 -11.74 10.95 4.34
CA GLY A 12 -11.16 12.29 4.52
C GLY A 12 -9.66 12.41 4.27
N ILE A 13 -9.01 11.34 3.78
CA ILE A 13 -7.58 11.33 3.45
C ILE A 13 -7.39 11.75 2.00
N GLU A 14 -6.33 12.50 1.68
CA GLU A 14 -5.97 12.83 0.30
C GLU A 14 -5.84 11.57 -0.56
N MET A 15 -6.38 11.61 -1.77
CA MET A 15 -6.61 10.43 -2.63
C MET A 15 -5.32 9.66 -2.93
N THR A 16 -4.23 10.35 -3.25
CA THR A 16 -2.93 9.76 -3.59
C THR A 16 -2.31 9.07 -2.38
N PHE A 17 -2.39 9.70 -1.21
CA PHE A 17 -1.90 9.16 0.05
C PHE A 17 -2.75 7.97 0.54
N ALA A 18 -4.07 8.09 0.43
CA ALA A 18 -5.00 7.00 0.73
C ALA A 18 -4.72 5.77 -0.15
N THR A 19 -4.48 5.97 -1.44
CA THR A 19 -4.32 4.88 -2.41
C THR A 19 -2.93 4.25 -2.36
N ASN A 20 -1.86 5.05 -2.44
CA ASN A 20 -0.50 4.54 -2.64
C ASN A 20 0.27 4.28 -1.35
N HIS A 21 -0.23 4.75 -0.20
CA HIS A 21 0.46 4.58 1.08
C HIS A 21 -0.44 3.93 2.12
N VAL A 22 -1.50 4.62 2.55
CA VAL A 22 -2.35 4.14 3.65
C VAL A 22 -3.07 2.85 3.30
N GLY A 23 -3.58 2.72 2.07
CA GLY A 23 -4.38 1.57 1.62
C GLY A 23 -3.63 0.23 1.58
N HIS A 24 -2.30 0.25 1.48
CA HIS A 24 -1.49 -0.98 1.50
C HIS A 24 -1.53 -1.68 2.86
N PHE A 25 -1.56 -0.93 3.96
CA PHE A 25 -1.63 -1.51 5.31
C PHE A 25 -2.87 -2.38 5.55
N PRO A 26 -4.12 -1.90 5.38
CA PRO A 26 -5.30 -2.71 5.57
C PRO A 26 -5.38 -3.83 4.52
N LEU A 27 -4.90 -3.61 3.29
CA LEU A 27 -4.82 -4.66 2.27
C LEU A 27 -3.99 -5.85 2.78
N THR A 28 -2.72 -5.63 3.13
CA THR A 28 -1.82 -6.68 3.62
C THR A 28 -2.36 -7.30 4.90
N TYR A 29 -2.89 -6.50 5.84
CA TYR A 29 -3.49 -7.01 7.08
C TYR A 29 -4.63 -8.01 6.81
N HIS A 30 -5.56 -7.68 5.91
CA HIS A 30 -6.70 -8.54 5.60
C HIS A 30 -6.33 -9.80 4.82
N ILE A 31 -5.29 -9.75 3.98
CA ILE A 31 -4.83 -10.94 3.23
C ILE A 31 -3.77 -11.77 3.98
N LEU A 32 -3.24 -11.27 5.10
CA LEU A 32 -2.19 -11.94 5.88
C LEU A 32 -2.52 -13.41 6.22
N PRO A 33 -3.76 -13.78 6.63
CA PRO A 33 -4.08 -15.19 6.88
C PRO A 33 -3.96 -16.08 5.64
N LYS A 34 -4.21 -15.53 4.44
CA LYS A 34 -4.04 -16.25 3.17
C LYS A 34 -2.57 -16.39 2.80
N ILE A 35 -1.76 -15.37 3.08
CA ILE A 35 -0.31 -15.42 2.90
C ILE A 35 0.30 -16.49 3.81
N ILE A 36 -0.11 -16.55 5.08
CA ILE A 36 0.37 -17.57 6.03
C ILE A 36 0.03 -18.98 5.53
N LYS A 37 -1.22 -19.21 5.08
CA LYS A 37 -1.61 -20.50 4.48
C LYS A 37 -0.82 -20.84 3.23
N ALA A 38 -0.52 -19.85 2.39
CA ALA A 38 0.30 -20.06 1.19
C ALA A 38 1.73 -20.49 1.54
N VAL A 39 2.31 -19.96 2.63
CA VAL A 39 3.62 -20.38 3.14
C VAL A 39 3.62 -21.85 3.56
N GLU A 40 2.54 -22.34 4.17
CA GLU A 40 2.43 -23.72 4.64
C GLU A 40 2.38 -24.75 3.49
N ILE A 41 1.81 -24.38 2.35
CA ILE A 41 1.57 -25.31 1.22
C ILE A 41 2.57 -25.15 0.07
N SER A 42 3.28 -24.02 -0.01
CA SER A 42 4.12 -23.69 -1.15
C SER A 42 5.53 -24.28 -0.98
N PRO A 43 6.09 -24.98 -2.00
CA PRO A 43 7.47 -25.44 -1.99
C PRO A 43 8.48 -24.30 -2.22
N ILE A 44 8.01 -23.08 -2.54
CA ILE A 44 8.82 -21.87 -2.75
C ILE A 44 8.43 -20.76 -1.76
N PRO A 45 9.36 -19.85 -1.41
CA PRO A 45 9.05 -18.72 -0.53
C PRO A 45 7.91 -17.86 -1.05
N THR A 46 6.87 -17.68 -0.24
CA THR A 46 5.78 -16.73 -0.51
C THR A 46 6.27 -15.31 -0.20
N LYS A 47 5.98 -14.35 -1.08
CA LYS A 47 6.41 -12.95 -0.94
C LYS A 47 5.23 -12.01 -1.19
N ASP A 48 5.08 -11.01 -0.32
CA ASP A 48 4.28 -9.81 -0.58
C ASP A 48 5.23 -8.71 -1.06
N ILE A 49 4.95 -8.11 -2.22
CA ILE A 49 5.84 -7.13 -2.86
C ILE A 49 5.06 -5.84 -3.09
N ASN A 50 5.41 -4.81 -2.32
CA ASN A 50 4.88 -3.47 -2.53
C ASN A 50 5.69 -2.75 -3.62
N ILE A 51 4.99 -2.19 -4.60
CA ILE A 51 5.58 -1.38 -5.67
C ILE A 51 5.55 0.09 -5.24
N SER A 52 6.69 0.76 -5.34
CA SER A 52 6.84 2.19 -5.08
C SER A 52 7.51 2.89 -6.27
N SER A 53 7.73 4.19 -6.15
CA SER A 53 8.38 5.04 -7.15
C SER A 53 9.53 5.81 -6.51
N SER A 54 10.57 6.16 -7.28
CA SER A 54 11.63 7.07 -6.83
C SER A 54 11.11 8.44 -6.37
N GLY A 55 9.87 8.82 -6.75
CA GLY A 55 9.21 10.03 -6.26
C GLY A 55 9.11 10.13 -4.74
N HIS A 56 9.09 9.02 -3.99
CA HIS A 56 9.07 9.06 -2.52
C HIS A 56 10.36 9.65 -1.91
N GLN A 57 11.44 9.75 -2.69
CA GLN A 57 12.73 10.30 -2.24
C GLN A 57 12.80 11.83 -2.36
N VAL A 58 11.82 12.45 -3.05
CA VAL A 58 11.83 13.90 -3.32
C VAL A 58 11.51 14.72 -2.07
N SER A 59 10.64 14.22 -1.20
CA SER A 59 10.29 14.85 0.08
C SER A 59 9.81 13.78 1.06
N PRO A 60 10.13 13.89 2.36
CA PRO A 60 9.47 13.11 3.38
C PRO A 60 7.99 13.50 3.50
N VAL A 61 7.20 12.62 4.12
CA VAL A 61 5.86 12.94 4.61
C VAL A 61 6.01 13.92 5.78
N GLN A 62 5.32 15.06 5.71
CA GLN A 62 5.26 16.04 6.78
C GLN A 62 3.95 15.83 7.56
N PHE A 63 4.05 15.63 8.88
CA PHE A 63 2.92 15.38 9.78
C PHE A 63 2.55 16.61 10.59
#